data_AF-A0A7W0VYM7-F1
#
_entry.id   AF-A0A7W0VYM7-F1
#
_cell.length_a   1.000
_cell.length_b   1.000
_cell.length_c   1.000
_cell.angle_alpha   90.00
_cell.angle_beta   90.00
_cell.angle_gamma   90.00
#
_symmetry.space_group_name_H-M   'P 1'
#
loop_
_entity.id
_entity.type
_entity.pdbx_description
1 polymer ?
#
loop_
_entity_poly.entity_id
_entity_poly.type
_entity_poly.pdbx_seq_one_letter_code
_entity_poly.pdbx_strand_id
1 'polypeptide(L)'
;MRLTRVVAVLVFVGGCEIGTIGDGTTTGEVCEGPLGKPITGAALTAMPSCCAAEQGQAHCLPNDKMPAELRGFLEACDSGSSCMPDSFLKTGAAEPPATCTAFGGSGVCLSRCIPQVAENAGLLRADTCTGADELCVPCISPLDNMPTGACDLLELATCVGEGGGTNPPPSAACDDPSTCNYEASCAPVIDPTALTSCGADAHCLDAALITDPAQSAQLAKCTDPAKLCVPDVFIKTGGKFTPASCTSVAGAEGRCLSRVLPAVAGQEDLLPQATCGANELCTPCYNPIDGTSTGACNLSCDVGPTQPAKTFASCCSARAKCVPSAAIPDAQEENLEQDSCMTAELCVPTQILNDGPFPTCNANSIILGSYAGVCLSDCLDFGIQGIALSRGNCAANNKCAPCVQNGQPTGAPGCPP
;
A
#
# COMPACT_ATOMS: atom_id res chain seq x y z
N MET A 1 52.74 24.11 -31.40
CA MET A 1 53.47 23.30 -32.41
C MET A 1 52.97 21.86 -32.28
N ARG A 2 52.52 21.25 -33.40
CA ARG A 2 51.87 19.91 -33.55
C ARG A 2 50.48 19.85 -32.91
N LEU A 3 49.33 19.99 -33.60
CA LEU A 3 48.84 19.53 -34.92
C LEU A 3 48.75 17.99 -35.03
N THR A 4 47.60 17.44 -34.65
CA THR A 4 47.22 16.05 -34.94
C THR A 4 45.76 15.96 -35.40
N ARG A 5 45.62 15.97 -36.73
CA ARG A 5 44.66 15.28 -37.62
C ARG A 5 43.27 14.88 -37.08
N VAL A 6 42.27 15.62 -37.54
CA VAL A 6 40.87 15.17 -37.69
C VAL A 6 40.80 14.27 -38.93
N VAL A 7 40.30 13.04 -38.77
CA VAL A 7 39.91 12.16 -39.88
C VAL A 7 38.43 12.38 -40.12
N ALA A 8 38.11 13.06 -41.23
CA ALA A 8 36.76 13.15 -41.75
C ALA A 8 36.46 11.88 -42.55
N VAL A 9 35.50 11.07 -42.09
CA VAL A 9 34.95 9.97 -42.87
C VAL A 9 33.87 10.56 -43.77
N LEU A 10 34.19 10.67 -45.06
CA LEU A 10 33.25 10.90 -46.14
C LEU A 10 32.36 9.66 -46.29
N VAL A 11 31.08 9.78 -45.91
CA VAL A 11 30.05 8.84 -46.32
C VAL A 11 29.52 9.31 -47.67
N PHE A 12 29.71 8.50 -48.70
CA PHE A 12 29.09 8.68 -50.01
C PHE A 12 27.57 8.53 -49.86
N VAL A 13 26.84 9.62 -50.07
CA VAL A 13 25.41 9.57 -50.37
C VAL A 13 25.28 9.10 -51.82
N GLY A 14 24.99 7.81 -52.01
CA GLY A 14 24.55 7.29 -53.29
C GLY A 14 23.22 7.93 -53.64
N GLY A 15 23.17 8.61 -54.79
CA GLY A 15 21.94 9.18 -55.33
C GLY A 15 20.93 8.07 -55.59
N CYS A 16 19.76 8.20 -54.98
CA CYS A 16 18.59 7.42 -55.33
C CYS A 16 18.06 8.01 -56.65
N GLU A 17 18.12 7.23 -57.73
CA GLU A 17 17.45 7.59 -58.97
C GLU A 17 15.94 7.59 -58.73
N ILE A 18 15.32 8.75 -58.94
CA ILE A 18 13.86 8.89 -58.92
C ILE A 18 13.35 8.23 -60.20
N GLY A 19 13.01 6.95 -60.10
CA GLY A 19 12.26 6.23 -61.13
C GLY A 19 10.88 6.86 -61.30
N THR A 20 10.61 7.31 -62.52
CA THR A 20 9.32 7.82 -62.97
C THR A 20 8.19 6.83 -62.71
N ILE A 21 7.08 7.36 -62.20
CA ILE A 21 5.80 6.70 -61.92
C ILE A 21 5.32 5.93 -63.15
N GLY A 22 5.48 4.61 -63.10
CA GLY A 22 4.74 3.67 -63.94
C GLY A 22 3.47 3.27 -63.20
N ASP A 23 2.32 3.52 -63.82
CA ASP A 23 1.01 3.06 -63.40
C ASP A 23 0.96 1.53 -63.56
N GLY A 24 1.49 0.84 -62.56
CA GLY A 24 1.60 -0.61 -62.51
C GLY A 24 1.18 -1.06 -61.12
N THR A 25 0.17 -1.92 -61.07
CA THR A 25 -0.40 -2.58 -59.90
C THR A 25 0.69 -3.15 -58.99
N THR A 26 1.24 -2.33 -58.09
CA THR A 26 2.17 -2.77 -57.06
C THR A 26 1.37 -3.56 -56.05
N THR A 27 1.45 -4.89 -56.14
CA THR A 27 1.24 -5.78 -55.01
C THR A 27 2.26 -5.36 -53.95
N GLY A 28 1.89 -4.40 -53.10
CA GLY A 28 2.68 -4.02 -51.94
C GLY A 28 2.96 -5.30 -51.15
N GLU A 29 4.23 -5.62 -50.99
CA GLU A 29 4.67 -6.76 -50.21
C GLU A 29 4.16 -6.53 -48.80
N VAL A 30 3.09 -7.26 -48.44
CA VAL A 30 2.47 -7.18 -47.12
C VAL A 30 3.53 -7.66 -46.15
N CYS A 31 3.96 -6.78 -45.26
CA CYS A 31 4.89 -7.14 -44.20
C CYS A 31 4.34 -8.37 -43.45
N GLU A 32 5.10 -9.47 -43.49
CA GLU A 32 4.81 -10.66 -42.70
C GLU A 32 5.39 -10.43 -41.31
N GLY A 33 4.51 -10.38 -40.31
CA GLY A 33 4.91 -10.30 -38.91
C GLY A 33 5.45 -11.65 -38.40
N PRO A 34 5.83 -11.73 -37.12
CA PRO A 34 6.45 -12.93 -36.55
C PRO A 34 5.52 -14.16 -36.52
N LEU A 35 4.21 -13.99 -36.72
CA LEU A 35 3.24 -15.09 -36.85
C LEU A 35 2.98 -15.48 -38.32
N GLY A 36 3.67 -14.83 -39.27
CA GLY A 36 3.51 -15.01 -40.71
C GLY A 36 2.43 -14.10 -41.31
N LYS A 37 1.81 -14.55 -42.40
CA LYS A 37 0.76 -13.79 -43.10
C LYS A 37 -0.48 -13.59 -42.22
N PRO A 38 -1.13 -12.41 -42.30
CA PRO A 38 -2.46 -12.18 -41.73
C PRO A 38 -3.45 -13.33 -41.96
N ILE A 39 -4.06 -13.82 -40.89
CA ILE A 39 -5.11 -14.85 -40.92
C ILE A 39 -6.46 -14.16 -40.67
N THR A 40 -7.32 -14.13 -41.69
CA THR A 40 -8.60 -13.41 -41.63
C THR A 40 -9.74 -14.22 -42.28
N GLY A 41 -10.98 -13.75 -42.08
CA GLY A 41 -12.17 -14.30 -42.74
C GLY A 41 -12.35 -15.80 -42.52
N ALA A 42 -12.58 -16.54 -43.62
CA ALA A 42 -12.86 -17.97 -43.58
C ALA A 42 -11.73 -18.80 -42.96
N ALA A 43 -10.47 -18.37 -43.13
CA ALA A 43 -9.31 -19.07 -42.58
C ALA A 43 -9.28 -18.99 -41.05
N LEU A 44 -9.57 -17.82 -40.48
CA LEU A 44 -9.65 -17.62 -39.04
C LEU A 44 -10.82 -18.41 -38.44
N THR A 45 -12.01 -18.35 -39.06
CA THR A 45 -13.20 -19.07 -38.58
C THR A 45 -13.09 -20.60 -38.66
N ALA A 46 -12.15 -21.12 -39.45
CA ALA A 46 -11.89 -22.55 -39.54
C ALA A 46 -10.98 -23.06 -38.41
N MET A 47 -10.32 -22.16 -37.68
CA MET A 47 -9.49 -22.51 -36.52
C MET A 47 -10.39 -22.81 -35.30
N PRO A 48 -9.95 -23.66 -34.36
CA PRO A 48 -10.66 -23.84 -33.09
C PRO A 48 -10.60 -22.57 -32.23
N SER A 49 -11.76 -22.08 -31.77
CA SER A 49 -11.83 -21.02 -30.76
C SER A 49 -11.35 -21.54 -29.40
N CYS A 50 -10.62 -20.72 -28.65
CA CYS A 50 -9.96 -21.13 -27.41
C CYS A 50 -10.16 -20.20 -26.22
N CYS A 51 -10.77 -19.04 -26.43
CA CYS A 51 -11.08 -18.08 -25.37
C CYS A 51 -12.58 -18.04 -25.11
N ALA A 52 -12.97 -17.82 -23.85
CA ALA A 52 -14.38 -17.65 -23.50
C ALA A 52 -14.93 -16.39 -24.20
N ALA A 53 -16.16 -16.47 -24.74
CA ALA A 53 -16.75 -15.38 -25.53
C ALA A 53 -16.88 -14.04 -24.76
N GLU A 54 -16.91 -14.10 -23.43
CA GLU A 54 -16.95 -12.93 -22.53
C GLU A 54 -15.57 -12.32 -22.23
N GLN A 55 -14.50 -13.02 -22.58
CA GLN A 55 -13.11 -12.61 -22.43
C GLN A 55 -12.47 -12.13 -23.73
N GLY A 56 -13.12 -12.33 -24.89
CA GLY A 56 -12.63 -11.85 -26.18
C GLY A 56 -12.77 -12.88 -27.30
N GLN A 57 -12.01 -12.66 -28.37
CA GLN A 57 -11.91 -13.57 -29.52
C GLN A 57 -10.47 -14.05 -29.67
N ALA A 58 -10.29 -15.36 -29.64
CA ALA A 58 -8.99 -15.99 -29.84
C ALA A 58 -9.15 -17.39 -30.47
N HIS A 59 -8.14 -17.80 -31.23
CA HIS A 59 -8.12 -19.11 -31.88
C HIS A 59 -6.78 -19.82 -31.66
N CYS A 60 -6.81 -21.16 -31.68
CA CYS A 60 -5.63 -21.99 -31.50
C CYS A 60 -4.69 -21.91 -32.71
N LEU A 61 -3.47 -21.41 -32.49
CA LEU A 61 -2.40 -21.36 -33.49
C LEU A 61 -1.34 -22.44 -33.19
N PRO A 62 -0.96 -23.31 -34.15
CA PRO A 62 0.07 -24.32 -33.95
C PRO A 62 1.40 -23.74 -33.43
N ASN A 63 2.03 -24.41 -32.47
CA ASN A 63 3.22 -23.86 -31.81
C ASN A 63 4.40 -23.62 -32.78
N ASP A 64 4.52 -24.42 -33.84
CA ASP A 64 5.54 -24.25 -34.89
C ASP A 64 5.37 -22.98 -35.74
N LYS A 65 4.23 -22.29 -35.61
CA LYS A 65 3.95 -20.99 -36.26
C LYS A 65 4.18 -19.79 -35.34
N MET A 66 4.65 -20.01 -34.12
CA MET A 66 4.89 -18.95 -33.15
C MET A 66 6.34 -18.94 -32.67
N PRO A 67 6.90 -17.76 -32.37
CA PRO A 67 8.13 -17.63 -31.59
C PRO A 67 8.03 -18.39 -30.27
N ALA A 68 9.12 -18.98 -29.80
CA ALA A 68 9.13 -19.79 -28.59
C ALA A 68 8.85 -18.95 -27.34
N GLU A 69 9.27 -17.69 -27.37
CA GLU A 69 9.16 -16.68 -26.33
C GLU A 69 7.70 -16.37 -26.00
N LEU A 70 6.82 -16.37 -27.01
CA LEU A 70 5.42 -16.03 -26.85
C LEU A 70 4.58 -17.18 -26.24
N ARG A 71 5.03 -18.42 -26.40
CA ARG A 71 4.26 -19.62 -25.99
C ARG A 71 4.05 -19.71 -24.48
N GLY A 72 4.97 -19.14 -23.69
CA GLY A 72 4.87 -19.14 -22.23
C GLY A 72 3.77 -18.22 -21.68
N PHE A 73 3.32 -17.26 -22.48
CA PHE A 73 2.30 -16.28 -22.08
C PHE A 73 0.88 -16.70 -22.47
N LEU A 74 0.73 -17.71 -23.32
CA LEU A 74 -0.55 -18.10 -23.92
C LEU A 74 -1.06 -19.41 -23.31
N GLU A 75 -2.38 -19.55 -23.23
CA GLU A 75 -3.00 -20.80 -22.81
C GLU A 75 -2.73 -21.91 -23.83
N ALA A 76 -2.46 -23.12 -23.36
CA ALA A 76 -2.29 -24.27 -24.23
C ALA A 76 -3.64 -24.70 -24.82
N CYS A 77 -3.66 -24.92 -26.13
CA CYS A 77 -4.74 -25.58 -26.84
C CYS A 77 -4.43 -27.08 -27.02
N ASP A 78 -5.40 -27.83 -27.52
CA ASP A 78 -5.20 -29.22 -27.92
C ASP A 78 -4.10 -29.37 -28.98
N SER A 79 -3.45 -30.55 -28.99
CA SER A 79 -2.52 -30.98 -30.05
C SER A 79 -1.30 -30.08 -30.29
N GLY A 80 -0.80 -29.41 -29.25
CA GLY A 80 0.45 -28.65 -29.32
C GLY A 80 0.30 -27.30 -30.04
N SER A 81 -0.83 -26.64 -29.81
CA SER A 81 -1.09 -25.26 -30.22
C SER A 81 -1.27 -24.36 -28.99
N SER A 82 -1.27 -23.04 -29.17
CA SER A 82 -1.61 -22.08 -28.10
C SER A 82 -2.71 -21.13 -28.53
N CYS A 83 -3.46 -20.64 -27.56
CA CYS A 83 -4.56 -19.72 -27.76
C CYS A 83 -4.05 -18.32 -28.09
N MET A 84 -4.24 -17.85 -29.32
CA MET A 84 -3.77 -16.56 -29.80
C MET A 84 -4.94 -15.59 -29.99
N PRO A 85 -4.90 -14.38 -29.41
CA PRO A 85 -5.92 -13.37 -29.66
C PRO A 85 -6.05 -13.02 -31.14
N ASP A 86 -7.29 -12.81 -31.59
CA ASP A 86 -7.60 -12.55 -33.00
C ASP A 86 -6.95 -11.27 -33.53
N SER A 87 -6.70 -10.28 -32.66
CA SER A 87 -6.01 -9.03 -33.04
C SER A 87 -4.60 -9.30 -33.57
N PHE A 88 -3.87 -10.24 -32.97
CA PHE A 88 -2.56 -10.67 -33.46
C PHE A 88 -2.67 -11.53 -34.73
N LEU A 89 -3.64 -12.45 -34.79
CA LEU A 89 -3.83 -13.31 -35.97
C LEU A 89 -4.18 -12.50 -37.22
N LYS A 90 -5.06 -11.50 -37.09
CA LYS A 90 -5.53 -10.65 -38.19
C LYS A 90 -4.43 -9.79 -38.80
N THR A 91 -3.36 -9.50 -38.06
CA THR A 91 -2.21 -8.72 -38.54
C THR A 91 -0.96 -9.57 -38.75
N GLY A 92 -0.98 -10.86 -38.37
CA GLY A 92 0.22 -11.68 -38.29
C GLY A 92 1.22 -11.17 -37.22
N ALA A 93 0.74 -10.36 -36.27
CA ALA A 93 1.52 -9.56 -35.33
C ALA A 93 2.49 -8.57 -36.01
N ALA A 94 2.20 -8.14 -37.25
CA ALA A 94 2.96 -7.10 -37.94
C ALA A 94 2.68 -5.68 -37.40
N GLU A 95 1.57 -5.52 -36.67
CA GLU A 95 1.21 -4.28 -36.00
C GLU A 95 1.41 -4.44 -34.50
N PRO A 96 2.20 -3.58 -33.84
CA PRO A 96 2.35 -3.63 -32.39
C PRO A 96 1.01 -3.34 -31.71
N PRO A 97 0.77 -3.91 -30.51
CA PRO A 97 -0.38 -3.53 -29.70
C PRO A 97 -0.35 -2.02 -29.40
N ALA A 98 -1.53 -1.41 -29.31
CA ALA A 98 -1.63 0.00 -28.95
C ALA A 98 -0.99 0.25 -27.57
N THR A 99 -0.24 1.36 -27.44
CA THR A 99 0.30 1.79 -26.16
C THR A 99 -0.77 2.45 -25.30
N CYS A 100 -0.67 2.30 -24.00
CA CYS A 100 -1.57 2.90 -23.01
C CYS A 100 -0.80 3.28 -21.74
N THR A 101 -1.47 3.93 -20.78
CA THR A 101 -0.87 4.30 -19.49
C THR A 101 -1.45 3.45 -18.37
N ALA A 102 -0.69 2.46 -17.90
CA ALA A 102 -1.08 1.59 -16.79
C ALA A 102 -0.41 2.08 -15.50
N PHE A 103 -1.22 2.36 -14.48
CA PHE A 103 -0.75 2.78 -13.14
C PHE A 103 0.15 4.04 -13.14
N GLY A 104 0.08 4.88 -14.18
CA GLY A 104 0.95 6.06 -14.34
C GLY A 104 2.27 5.76 -15.07
N GLY A 105 2.54 4.51 -15.40
CA GLY A 105 3.66 4.06 -16.23
C GLY A 105 3.23 3.65 -17.64
N SER A 106 4.22 3.28 -18.46
CA SER A 106 3.98 2.75 -19.81
C SER A 106 3.31 1.37 -19.76
N GLY A 107 2.40 1.12 -20.69
CA GLY A 107 1.78 -0.18 -20.90
C GLY A 107 1.34 -0.40 -22.34
N VAL A 108 0.79 -1.58 -22.60
CA VAL A 108 0.22 -1.96 -23.90
C VAL A 108 -1.15 -2.62 -23.74
N CYS A 109 -1.99 -2.43 -24.75
CA CYS A 109 -3.32 -3.01 -24.83
C CYS A 109 -3.23 -4.48 -25.21
N LEU A 110 -3.58 -5.36 -24.28
CA LEU A 110 -3.56 -6.80 -24.48
C LEU A 110 -4.93 -7.41 -24.17
N SER A 111 -5.30 -8.44 -24.94
CA SER A 111 -6.57 -9.13 -24.79
C SER A 111 -6.65 -9.92 -23.48
N ARG A 112 -7.82 -9.92 -22.85
CA ARG A 112 -8.19 -10.77 -21.70
C ARG A 112 -8.17 -12.26 -22.02
N CYS A 113 -7.99 -12.66 -23.28
CA CYS A 113 -7.73 -14.05 -23.65
C CYS A 113 -6.30 -14.52 -23.28
N ILE A 114 -5.40 -13.61 -22.91
CA ILE A 114 -4.09 -13.96 -22.36
C ILE A 114 -4.28 -14.27 -20.86
N PRO A 115 -3.91 -15.46 -20.36
CA PRO A 115 -4.19 -15.90 -18.99
C PRO A 115 -3.80 -14.88 -17.91
N GLN A 116 -2.60 -14.30 -17.99
CA GLN A 116 -2.14 -13.31 -17.01
C GLN A 116 -2.96 -12.01 -17.05
N VAL A 117 -3.49 -11.62 -18.21
CA VAL A 117 -4.38 -10.45 -18.34
C VAL A 117 -5.75 -10.78 -17.76
N ALA A 118 -6.26 -11.99 -18.00
CA ALA A 118 -7.52 -12.48 -17.43
C ALA A 118 -7.47 -12.53 -15.90
N GLU A 119 -6.40 -13.12 -15.34
CA GLU A 119 -6.17 -13.28 -13.91
C GLU A 119 -6.08 -11.93 -13.19
N ASN A 120 -5.44 -10.95 -13.83
CA ASN A 120 -5.28 -9.61 -13.29
C ASN A 120 -6.37 -8.62 -13.76
N ALA A 121 -7.44 -9.11 -14.41
CA ALA A 121 -8.45 -8.23 -15.01
C ALA A 121 -9.16 -7.31 -14.01
N GLY A 122 -9.21 -7.68 -12.72
CA GLY A 122 -9.74 -6.83 -11.66
C GLY A 122 -8.84 -5.65 -11.29
N LEU A 123 -7.54 -5.75 -11.57
CA LEU A 123 -6.54 -4.72 -11.29
C LEU A 123 -6.30 -3.81 -12.49
N LEU A 124 -6.34 -4.38 -13.68
CA LEU A 124 -6.08 -3.67 -14.93
C LEU A 124 -7.30 -2.87 -15.39
N ARG A 125 -7.07 -1.75 -16.08
CA ARG A 125 -8.13 -0.93 -16.69
C ARG A 125 -7.93 -0.88 -18.20
N ALA A 126 -9.00 -0.68 -18.95
CA ALA A 126 -8.90 -0.51 -20.39
C ALA A 126 -8.11 0.76 -20.80
N ASP A 127 -8.19 1.85 -20.03
CA ASP A 127 -7.55 3.13 -20.38
C ASP A 127 -7.87 3.57 -21.83
N THR A 128 -6.87 3.73 -22.71
CA THR A 128 -7.04 4.06 -24.13
C THR A 128 -7.26 2.84 -25.02
N CYS A 129 -7.30 1.62 -24.46
CA CYS A 129 -7.51 0.40 -25.22
C CYS A 129 -8.91 0.35 -25.80
N THR A 130 -8.98 0.24 -27.13
CA THR A 130 -10.24 0.30 -27.88
C THR A 130 -10.86 -1.07 -28.10
N GLY A 131 -10.11 -2.16 -27.94
CA GLY A 131 -10.65 -3.51 -27.96
C GLY A 131 -11.61 -3.74 -26.80
N ALA A 132 -12.79 -4.28 -27.07
CA ALA A 132 -13.80 -4.55 -26.04
C ALA A 132 -13.33 -5.56 -24.98
N ASP A 133 -12.31 -6.34 -25.32
CA ASP A 133 -11.65 -7.35 -24.52
C ASP A 133 -10.22 -6.98 -24.13
N GLU A 134 -9.75 -5.75 -24.40
CA GLU A 134 -8.39 -5.33 -24.11
C GLU A 134 -8.30 -4.58 -22.78
N LEU A 135 -7.24 -4.88 -22.04
CA LEU A 135 -6.85 -4.15 -20.84
C LEU A 135 -5.44 -3.59 -21.01
N CYS A 136 -5.17 -2.46 -20.38
CA CYS A 136 -3.86 -1.84 -20.37
C CYS A 136 -2.95 -2.59 -19.39
N VAL A 137 -2.02 -3.36 -19.95
CA VAL A 137 -1.05 -4.15 -19.18
C VAL A 137 0.23 -3.33 -19.01
N PRO A 138 0.70 -3.08 -17.78
CA PRO A 138 1.91 -2.28 -17.57
C PRO A 138 3.15 -3.03 -18.07
N CYS A 139 4.15 -2.31 -18.57
CA CYS A 139 5.43 -2.90 -18.96
C CYS A 139 6.15 -3.52 -17.76
N ILE A 140 6.01 -2.89 -16.59
CA ILE A 140 6.59 -3.31 -15.31
C ILE A 140 5.44 -3.56 -14.35
N SER A 141 5.41 -4.73 -13.73
CA SER A 141 4.34 -5.09 -12.79
C SER A 141 4.40 -4.17 -11.56
N PRO A 142 3.29 -3.53 -11.16
CA PRO A 142 3.28 -2.67 -9.98
C PRO A 142 3.37 -3.46 -8.67
N LEU A 143 3.25 -4.79 -8.72
CA LEU A 143 3.25 -5.66 -7.55
C LEU A 143 4.67 -6.02 -7.09
N ASP A 144 5.56 -6.28 -8.04
CA ASP A 144 6.91 -6.79 -7.80
C ASP A 144 8.00 -6.01 -8.53
N ASN A 145 7.61 -4.99 -9.32
CA ASN A 145 8.48 -4.17 -10.14
C ASN A 145 9.32 -4.96 -11.16
N MET A 146 8.86 -6.16 -11.54
CA MET A 146 9.49 -6.98 -12.56
C MET A 146 8.90 -6.69 -13.94
N PRO A 147 9.66 -6.84 -15.04
CA PRO A 147 9.11 -6.76 -16.38
C PRO A 147 7.99 -7.79 -16.57
N THR A 148 6.84 -7.35 -17.07
CA THR A 148 5.71 -8.24 -17.38
C THR A 148 5.90 -8.96 -18.71
N GLY A 149 6.85 -8.52 -19.53
CA GLY A 149 7.01 -8.93 -20.92
C GLY A 149 5.99 -8.30 -21.88
N ALA A 150 5.02 -7.51 -21.39
CA ALA A 150 3.96 -6.94 -22.21
C ALA A 150 4.53 -5.98 -23.27
N CYS A 151 5.48 -5.14 -22.90
CA CYS A 151 6.07 -4.16 -23.82
C CYS A 151 7.17 -4.74 -24.70
N ASP A 152 7.68 -5.92 -24.39
CA ASP A 152 8.59 -6.66 -25.28
C ASP A 152 7.86 -7.07 -26.57
N LEU A 153 6.53 -7.18 -26.53
CA LEU A 153 5.68 -7.41 -27.71
C LEU A 153 5.74 -6.26 -28.72
N LEU A 154 6.11 -5.04 -28.29
CA LEU A 154 6.33 -3.92 -29.22
C LEU A 154 7.57 -4.15 -30.08
N GLU A 155 8.58 -4.85 -29.56
CA GLU A 155 9.80 -5.18 -30.29
C GLU A 155 9.59 -6.38 -31.24
N LEU A 156 8.74 -7.34 -30.84
CA LEU A 156 8.37 -8.47 -31.69
C LEU A 156 7.60 -8.06 -32.96
N ALA A 157 6.89 -6.93 -32.92
CA ALA A 157 6.10 -6.45 -34.05
C ALA A 157 6.92 -5.79 -35.17
N THR A 158 8.25 -5.78 -35.10
CA THR A 158 9.07 -5.30 -36.23
C THR A 158 8.97 -6.26 -37.40
N CYS A 159 8.61 -5.74 -38.58
CA CYS A 159 8.63 -6.49 -39.83
C CYS A 159 9.94 -7.29 -39.97
N VAL A 160 9.82 -8.60 -40.21
CA VAL A 160 10.98 -9.48 -40.42
C VAL A 160 11.58 -9.14 -41.79
N GLY A 161 12.39 -8.08 -41.86
CA GLY A 161 12.91 -7.57 -43.13
C GLY A 161 14.02 -6.52 -43.05
N GLU A 162 14.03 -5.61 -42.07
CA GLU A 162 15.04 -4.54 -42.04
C GLU A 162 15.57 -4.24 -40.63
N GLY A 163 16.88 -4.48 -40.45
CA GLY A 163 17.80 -3.85 -39.50
C GLY A 163 17.31 -3.47 -38.10
N GLY A 164 17.70 -4.26 -37.10
CA GLY A 164 17.45 -4.02 -35.67
C GLY A 164 17.78 -2.59 -35.19
N GLY A 165 16.77 -1.91 -34.67
CA GLY A 165 16.92 -0.68 -33.92
C GLY A 165 17.36 -0.99 -32.49
N THR A 166 18.50 -0.43 -32.07
CA THR A 166 18.97 -0.51 -30.69
C THR A 166 18.14 0.44 -29.82
N ASN A 167 17.31 -0.11 -28.92
CA ASN A 167 16.66 0.70 -27.90
C ASN A 167 17.69 1.28 -26.91
N PRO A 168 17.39 2.45 -26.31
CA PRO A 168 18.24 3.05 -25.30
C PRO A 168 18.38 2.08 -24.11
N PRO A 169 19.54 2.11 -23.40
CA PRO A 169 19.76 1.22 -22.27
C PRO A 169 18.62 1.33 -21.26
N PRO A 170 18.22 0.21 -20.60
CA PRO A 170 17.18 0.25 -19.60
C PRO A 170 17.52 1.35 -18.60
N SER A 171 16.57 2.26 -18.38
CA SER A 171 16.67 3.26 -17.33
C SER A 171 17.06 2.55 -16.03
N ALA A 172 17.97 3.15 -15.25
CA ALA A 172 18.38 2.60 -13.97
C ALA A 172 17.16 2.10 -13.19
N ALA A 173 17.18 0.84 -12.77
CA ALA A 173 16.04 0.21 -12.13
C ALA A 173 15.61 1.09 -10.94
N CYS A 174 14.35 1.51 -10.92
CA CYS A 174 13.76 2.33 -9.86
C CYS A 174 13.66 1.61 -8.51
N ASP A 175 14.13 0.39 -8.49
CA ASP A 175 14.05 -0.57 -7.41
C ASP A 175 15.37 -1.33 -7.46
N ASP A 176 16.22 -1.06 -6.48
CA ASP A 176 17.35 -1.93 -6.21
C ASP A 176 16.80 -3.09 -5.37
N PRO A 177 16.70 -4.32 -5.90
CA PRO A 177 16.17 -5.46 -5.13
C PRO A 177 17.00 -5.78 -3.88
N SER A 178 18.20 -5.21 -3.74
CA SER A 178 19.05 -5.33 -2.55
C SER A 178 18.84 -4.22 -1.52
N THR A 179 18.13 -3.14 -1.86
CA THR A 179 17.80 -2.04 -0.95
C THR A 179 16.32 -1.73 -1.03
N CYS A 180 15.60 -1.79 0.08
CA CYS A 180 14.19 -1.36 0.06
C CYS A 180 14.05 0.17 0.10
N ASN A 181 14.68 0.80 -0.88
CA ASN A 181 14.61 2.22 -1.15
C ASN A 181 14.02 2.38 -2.55
N TYR A 182 12.83 2.95 -2.58
CA TYR A 182 12.29 3.50 -3.80
C TYR A 182 12.97 4.85 -4.07
N GLU A 183 13.75 4.93 -5.14
CA GLU A 183 14.56 6.12 -5.45
C GLU A 183 13.68 7.36 -5.65
N ALA A 184 14.02 8.48 -5.02
CA ALA A 184 13.18 9.69 -5.04
C ALA A 184 13.02 10.31 -6.43
N SER A 185 13.88 9.97 -7.39
CA SER A 185 13.78 10.38 -8.79
C SER A 185 12.81 9.54 -9.62
N CYS A 186 12.23 8.49 -9.05
CA CYS A 186 11.36 7.57 -9.77
C CYS A 186 9.90 8.04 -9.85
N ALA A 187 9.28 7.72 -10.99
CA ALA A 187 7.89 8.02 -11.26
C ALA A 187 7.00 7.05 -10.46
N PRO A 188 6.00 7.54 -9.68
CA PRO A 188 5.20 6.72 -8.78
C PRO A 188 4.76 5.37 -9.37
N VAL A 189 4.88 4.30 -8.57
CA VAL A 189 4.39 2.96 -8.95
C VAL A 189 2.90 2.98 -9.27
N ILE A 190 2.14 3.71 -8.44
CA ILE A 190 0.76 4.08 -8.68
C ILE A 190 0.64 5.56 -8.33
N ASP A 191 0.08 6.37 -9.24
CA ASP A 191 -0.27 7.77 -8.95
C ASP A 191 -1.50 7.83 -8.03
N PRO A 192 -1.37 8.28 -6.76
CA PRO A 192 -2.51 8.32 -5.84
C PRO A 192 -3.60 9.29 -6.28
N THR A 193 -3.27 10.31 -7.08
CA THR A 193 -4.27 11.30 -7.53
C THR A 193 -5.31 10.73 -8.49
N ALA A 194 -5.04 9.55 -9.06
CA ALA A 194 -5.99 8.77 -9.86
C ALA A 194 -6.95 7.91 -9.01
N LEU A 195 -6.74 7.85 -7.69
CA LEU A 195 -7.53 7.08 -6.74
C LEU A 195 -8.51 7.98 -5.98
N THR A 196 -9.45 7.37 -5.26
CA THR A 196 -10.39 8.11 -4.42
C THR A 196 -9.72 8.46 -3.09
N SER A 197 -9.68 9.74 -2.72
CA SER A 197 -9.11 10.16 -1.44
C SER A 197 -9.92 9.60 -0.26
N CYS A 198 -9.21 9.20 0.79
CA CYS A 198 -9.77 8.71 2.05
C CYS A 198 -9.24 9.44 3.29
N GLY A 199 -8.44 10.49 3.08
CA GLY A 199 -7.82 11.28 4.14
C GLY A 199 -6.76 12.22 3.58
N ALA A 200 -6.12 12.98 4.48
CA ALA A 200 -4.98 13.80 4.11
C ALA A 200 -3.79 12.90 3.71
N ASP A 201 -3.25 13.15 2.52
CA ASP A 201 -2.14 12.37 1.93
C ASP A 201 -2.41 10.85 1.91
N ALA A 202 -3.66 10.45 1.64
CA ALA A 202 -4.06 9.05 1.56
C ALA A 202 -5.21 8.80 0.57
N HIS A 203 -5.16 7.66 -0.09
CA HIS A 203 -6.17 7.24 -1.06
C HIS A 203 -6.56 5.77 -0.92
N CYS A 204 -7.74 5.44 -1.44
CA CYS A 204 -8.29 4.09 -1.48
C CYS A 204 -7.59 3.23 -2.52
N LEU A 205 -6.84 2.24 -2.05
CA LEU A 205 -6.21 1.21 -2.88
C LEU A 205 -7.01 -0.10 -2.80
N ASP A 206 -7.01 -0.87 -3.87
CA ASP A 206 -7.62 -2.20 -3.88
C ASP A 206 -6.92 -3.11 -2.86
N ALA A 207 -7.70 -3.78 -2.00
CA ALA A 207 -7.15 -4.65 -0.97
C ALA A 207 -6.37 -5.83 -1.58
N ALA A 208 -6.69 -6.26 -2.81
CA ALA A 208 -5.96 -7.32 -3.50
C ALA A 208 -4.51 -6.94 -3.86
N LEU A 209 -4.18 -5.64 -3.89
CA LEU A 209 -2.82 -5.15 -4.11
C LEU A 209 -1.97 -5.16 -2.82
N ILE A 210 -2.60 -5.40 -1.67
CA ILE A 210 -1.95 -5.40 -0.35
C ILE A 210 -1.80 -6.86 0.09
N THR A 211 -0.71 -7.48 -0.30
CA THR A 211 -0.51 -8.94 -0.14
C THR A 211 -0.12 -9.35 1.27
N ASP A 212 0.39 -8.42 2.09
CA ASP A 212 0.72 -8.67 3.50
C ASP A 212 -0.53 -8.52 4.39
N PRO A 213 -1.02 -9.62 5.01
CA PRO A 213 -2.18 -9.57 5.89
C PRO A 213 -1.97 -8.67 7.12
N ALA A 214 -0.74 -8.58 7.65
CA ALA A 214 -0.44 -7.77 8.82
C ALA A 214 -0.57 -6.27 8.50
N GLN A 215 -0.11 -5.84 7.32
CA GLN A 215 -0.30 -4.48 6.85
C GLN A 215 -1.77 -4.19 6.55
N SER A 216 -2.46 -5.11 5.86
CA SER A 216 -3.88 -4.93 5.53
C SER A 216 -4.76 -4.72 6.78
N ALA A 217 -4.44 -5.41 7.89
CA ALA A 217 -5.17 -5.31 9.15
C ALA A 217 -4.98 -3.96 9.87
N GLN A 218 -3.95 -3.20 9.53
CA GLN A 218 -3.66 -1.90 10.13
C GLN A 218 -4.34 -0.73 9.40
N LEU A 219 -4.94 -0.98 8.22
CA LEU A 219 -5.50 0.07 7.37
C LEU A 219 -7.01 0.23 7.59
N ALA A 220 -7.50 1.47 7.48
CA ALA A 220 -8.93 1.73 7.53
C ALA A 220 -9.61 1.23 6.25
N LYS A 221 -10.88 0.81 6.36
CA LYS A 221 -11.69 0.53 5.18
C LYS A 221 -12.14 1.83 4.52
N CYS A 222 -12.13 1.84 3.19
CA CYS A 222 -12.79 2.88 2.42
C CYS A 222 -14.32 2.65 2.36
N THR A 223 -15.04 3.61 1.77
CA THR A 223 -16.48 3.46 1.49
C THR A 223 -16.79 2.20 0.68
N ASP A 224 -15.91 1.88 -0.26
CA ASP A 224 -15.89 0.57 -0.92
C ASP A 224 -15.18 -0.44 0.00
N PRO A 225 -15.87 -1.49 0.49
CA PRO A 225 -15.28 -2.45 1.42
C PRO A 225 -14.20 -3.35 0.79
N ALA A 226 -14.07 -3.36 -0.53
CA ALA A 226 -12.96 -4.02 -1.23
C ALA A 226 -11.67 -3.18 -1.24
N LYS A 227 -11.70 -1.96 -0.69
CA LYS A 227 -10.58 -1.03 -0.70
C LYS A 227 -10.15 -0.61 0.70
N LEU A 228 -8.85 -0.38 0.85
CA LEU A 228 -8.23 0.07 2.08
C LEU A 228 -7.64 1.48 1.89
N CYS A 229 -7.72 2.30 2.92
CA CYS A 229 -7.16 3.64 2.93
C CYS A 229 -5.65 3.55 3.20
N VAL A 230 -4.85 3.82 2.17
CA VAL A 230 -3.39 3.69 2.21
C VAL A 230 -2.75 5.07 2.12
N PRO A 231 -1.76 5.41 2.97
CA PRO A 231 -1.02 6.66 2.82
C PRO A 231 -0.30 6.72 1.47
N ASP A 232 -0.32 7.90 0.84
CA ASP A 232 0.15 8.12 -0.54
C ASP A 232 1.60 7.69 -0.75
N VAL A 233 2.44 7.84 0.28
CA VAL A 233 3.84 7.46 0.20
C VAL A 233 4.00 5.95 -0.01
N PHE A 234 3.14 5.11 0.57
CA PHE A 234 3.16 3.66 0.32
C PHE A 234 2.59 3.33 -1.06
N ILE A 235 1.56 4.05 -1.52
CA ILE A 235 1.02 3.86 -2.88
C ILE A 235 2.07 4.20 -3.94
N LYS A 236 2.72 5.36 -3.82
CA LYS A 236 3.74 5.84 -4.77
C LYS A 236 4.96 4.93 -4.85
N THR A 237 5.30 4.25 -3.76
CA THR A 237 6.50 3.42 -3.65
C THR A 237 6.21 1.92 -3.81
N GLY A 238 4.95 1.53 -4.07
CA GLY A 238 4.58 0.11 -4.11
C GLY A 238 4.84 -0.61 -2.79
N GLY A 239 4.64 0.10 -1.67
CA GLY A 239 4.93 -0.37 -0.33
C GLY A 239 6.39 -0.22 0.09
N LYS A 240 7.35 0.09 -0.81
CA LYS A 240 8.80 0.15 -0.50
C LYS A 240 9.20 1.48 0.14
N PHE A 241 8.71 1.70 1.34
CA PHE A 241 8.95 2.91 2.11
C PHE A 241 9.28 2.59 3.56
N THR A 242 10.37 3.17 4.06
CA THR A 242 10.71 3.15 5.48
C THR A 242 10.30 4.50 6.08
N PRO A 243 9.33 4.53 7.01
CA PRO A 243 8.95 5.75 7.69
C PRO A 243 10.13 6.45 8.37
N ALA A 244 10.10 7.79 8.43
CA ALA A 244 11.15 8.54 9.12
C ALA A 244 11.18 8.21 10.62
N SER A 245 12.37 8.07 11.18
CA SER A 245 12.56 7.90 12.62
C SER A 245 12.23 9.19 13.37
N CYS A 246 11.67 9.05 14.57
CA CYS A 246 11.34 10.15 15.45
C CYS A 246 11.49 9.72 16.92
N THR A 247 11.43 10.70 17.84
CA THR A 247 11.42 10.43 19.28
C THR A 247 9.99 10.60 19.80
N SER A 248 9.39 9.50 20.25
CA SER A 248 8.01 9.44 20.73
C SER A 248 7.93 9.68 22.25
N VAL A 249 6.77 9.40 22.84
CA VAL A 249 6.51 9.44 24.28
C VAL A 249 7.57 8.68 25.08
N ALA A 250 7.84 9.13 26.31
CA ALA A 250 8.92 8.62 27.17
C ALA A 250 10.33 8.65 26.53
N GLY A 251 10.54 9.43 25.47
CA GLY A 251 11.79 9.45 24.72
C GLY A 251 12.06 8.13 23.99
N ALA A 252 11.01 7.36 23.68
CA ALA A 252 11.09 6.11 22.93
C ALA A 252 11.44 6.34 21.46
N GLU A 253 12.13 5.38 20.85
CA GLU A 253 12.25 5.34 19.40
C GLU A 253 10.86 5.14 18.79
N GLY A 254 10.57 5.85 17.71
CA GLY A 254 9.34 5.70 16.95
C GLY A 254 9.52 5.92 15.45
N ARG A 255 8.38 5.86 14.76
CA ARG A 255 8.24 6.16 13.33
C ARG A 255 7.14 7.18 13.10
N CYS A 256 7.36 8.05 12.12
CA CYS A 256 6.37 9.00 11.64
C CYS A 256 5.31 8.25 10.83
N LEU A 257 4.14 8.05 11.44
CA LEU A 257 3.04 7.32 10.83
C LEU A 257 1.86 8.25 10.58
N SER A 258 1.15 8.01 9.47
CA SER A 258 0.02 8.86 9.06
C SER A 258 -1.15 8.76 10.04
N ARG A 259 -1.78 9.91 10.31
CA ARG A 259 -3.01 10.02 11.11
C ARG A 259 -4.20 9.27 10.50
N VAL A 260 -4.15 8.87 9.23
CA VAL A 260 -5.23 8.09 8.60
C VAL A 260 -5.25 6.63 9.07
N LEU A 261 -4.17 6.16 9.69
CA LEU A 261 -4.10 4.82 10.27
C LEU A 261 -4.94 4.79 11.55
N PRO A 262 -5.93 3.87 11.69
CA PRO A 262 -6.81 3.81 12.86
C PRO A 262 -6.10 3.79 14.21
N ALA A 263 -4.98 3.05 14.31
CA ALA A 263 -4.21 2.97 15.54
C ALA A 263 -3.51 4.29 15.92
N VAL A 264 -3.17 5.12 14.92
CA VAL A 264 -2.56 6.44 15.13
C VAL A 264 -3.64 7.47 15.47
N ALA A 265 -4.74 7.49 14.72
CA ALA A 265 -5.90 8.35 14.98
C ALA A 265 -6.47 8.15 16.39
N GLY A 266 -6.58 6.89 16.83
CA GLY A 266 -7.08 6.55 18.16
C GLY A 266 -6.19 7.01 19.33
N GLN A 267 -4.97 7.50 19.04
CA GLN A 267 -4.01 7.96 20.05
C GLN A 267 -3.52 9.38 19.76
N GLU A 268 -4.28 10.18 19.01
CA GLU A 268 -3.88 11.51 18.56
C GLU A 268 -3.52 12.45 19.72
N ASP A 269 -4.23 12.34 20.85
CA ASP A 269 -3.97 13.15 22.05
C ASP A 269 -2.72 12.71 22.83
N LEU A 270 -2.23 11.49 22.60
CA LEU A 270 -1.10 10.90 23.32
C LEU A 270 0.20 10.95 22.53
N LEU A 271 0.13 10.80 21.20
CA LEU A 271 1.30 10.71 20.35
C LEU A 271 1.80 12.11 19.97
N PRO A 272 3.09 12.43 20.21
CA PRO A 272 3.63 13.71 19.79
C PRO A 272 3.81 13.75 18.27
N GLN A 273 3.68 14.93 17.66
CA GLN A 273 4.11 15.12 16.28
C GLN A 273 5.65 14.97 16.14
N ALA A 274 6.41 15.44 17.13
CA ALA A 274 7.88 15.45 17.11
C ALA A 274 8.45 16.08 15.81
N THR A 275 9.27 15.34 15.06
CA THR A 275 9.85 15.76 13.78
C THR A 275 9.02 15.33 12.57
N CYS A 276 7.85 14.75 12.79
CA CYS A 276 7.01 14.19 11.72
C CYS A 276 6.24 15.27 10.96
N GLY A 277 5.73 14.90 9.77
CA GLY A 277 4.93 15.79 8.93
C GLY A 277 3.64 16.27 9.61
N ALA A 278 2.95 17.23 8.99
CA ALA A 278 1.70 17.79 9.51
C ALA A 278 0.60 16.74 9.74
N ASN A 279 0.54 15.74 8.85
CA ASN A 279 -0.47 14.69 8.86
C ASN A 279 0.04 13.38 9.50
N GLU A 280 1.10 13.45 10.27
CA GLU A 280 1.76 12.31 10.89
C GLU A 280 1.94 12.54 12.39
N LEU A 281 2.06 11.43 13.13
CA LEU A 281 2.43 11.41 14.53
C LEU A 281 3.57 10.42 14.75
N CYS A 282 4.37 10.67 15.77
CA CYS A 282 5.48 9.80 16.14
C CYS A 282 4.98 8.62 16.96
N THR A 283 4.70 7.50 16.30
CA THR A 283 4.24 6.27 16.95
C THR A 283 5.44 5.49 17.51
N PRO A 284 5.46 5.13 18.80
CA PRO A 284 6.61 4.43 19.39
C PRO A 284 6.71 3.00 18.85
N CYS A 285 7.93 2.46 18.74
CA CYS A 285 8.14 1.07 18.32
C CYS A 285 7.54 0.05 19.29
N TYR A 286 7.51 0.41 20.57
CA TYR A 286 6.99 -0.40 21.66
C TYR A 286 5.97 0.40 22.48
N ASN A 287 4.94 -0.27 22.97
CA ASN A 287 3.96 0.31 23.85
C ASN A 287 4.65 0.75 25.16
N PRO A 288 4.57 2.03 25.55
CA PRO A 288 5.26 2.53 26.74
C PRO A 288 4.67 1.98 28.06
N ILE A 289 3.52 1.33 28.04
CA ILE A 289 2.88 0.76 29.23
C ILE A 289 3.54 -0.58 29.60
N ASP A 290 3.67 -1.49 28.62
CA ASP A 290 4.04 -2.89 28.84
C ASP A 290 5.24 -3.37 28.02
N GLY A 291 5.75 -2.55 27.08
CA GLY A 291 6.89 -2.87 26.24
C GLY A 291 6.59 -3.81 25.08
N THR A 292 5.31 -4.12 24.81
CA THR A 292 4.93 -4.93 23.64
C THR A 292 5.18 -4.18 22.34
N SER A 293 5.48 -4.90 21.24
CA SER A 293 5.68 -4.24 19.94
C SER A 293 4.37 -3.62 19.44
N THR A 294 4.44 -2.39 18.94
CA THR A 294 3.30 -1.73 18.27
C THR A 294 3.24 -2.07 16.78
N GLY A 295 4.30 -2.67 16.23
CA GLY A 295 4.48 -2.85 14.79
C GLY A 295 4.94 -1.60 14.03
N ALA A 296 5.03 -0.43 14.68
CA ALA A 296 5.38 0.83 14.01
C ALA A 296 6.76 0.82 13.34
N CYS A 297 7.71 0.06 13.91
CA CYS A 297 9.08 -0.05 13.42
C CYS A 297 9.33 -1.36 12.67
N ASN A 298 8.27 -2.02 12.20
CA ASN A 298 8.35 -3.23 11.37
C ASN A 298 7.42 -3.10 10.16
N LEU A 299 7.19 -1.87 9.70
CA LEU A 299 6.37 -1.59 8.54
C LEU A 299 7.21 -1.70 7.28
N SER A 300 6.68 -2.44 6.31
CA SER A 300 7.34 -2.67 5.03
C SER A 300 8.77 -3.19 5.21
N CYS A 301 9.76 -2.33 5.01
CA CYS A 301 11.17 -2.67 5.00
C CYS A 301 11.95 -2.06 6.16
N ASP A 302 11.24 -1.52 7.14
CA ASP A 302 11.83 -1.11 8.39
C ASP A 302 12.50 -2.32 9.05
N VAL A 303 13.81 -2.20 9.28
CA VAL A 303 14.65 -3.27 9.84
C VAL A 303 14.36 -3.54 11.31
N GLY A 304 13.51 -2.72 11.95
CA GLY A 304 13.20 -2.85 13.36
C GLY A 304 13.63 -1.66 14.20
N PRO A 305 13.20 -1.65 15.47
CA PRO A 305 13.76 -0.76 16.47
C PRO A 305 15.25 -1.02 16.68
N THR A 306 16.02 0.06 16.83
CA THR A 306 17.44 0.03 17.21
C THR A 306 17.65 0.22 18.72
N GLN A 307 16.65 0.76 19.41
CA GLN A 307 16.62 0.94 20.85
C GLN A 307 15.74 -0.11 21.54
N PRO A 308 16.09 -0.54 22.77
CA PRO A 308 15.22 -1.41 23.56
C PRO A 308 13.90 -0.71 23.91
N ALA A 309 12.87 -1.49 24.22
CA ALA A 309 11.60 -0.97 24.70
C ALA A 309 11.80 -0.05 25.92
N LYS A 310 11.33 1.19 25.80
CA LYS A 310 11.26 2.14 26.91
C LYS A 310 9.83 2.15 27.42
N THR A 311 9.68 1.80 28.69
CA THR A 311 8.38 1.84 29.37
C THR A 311 8.36 2.93 30.43
N PHE A 312 7.17 3.42 30.73
CA PHE A 312 6.94 4.33 31.84
C PHE A 312 7.40 3.69 33.16
N ALA A 313 8.01 4.51 34.01
CA ALA A 313 8.42 4.10 35.34
C ALA A 313 7.20 3.65 36.15
N SER A 314 7.38 2.65 37.00
CA SER A 314 6.31 2.17 37.87
C SER A 314 6.11 3.10 39.06
N CYS A 315 4.86 3.34 39.43
CA CYS A 315 4.47 4.02 40.66
C CYS A 315 3.34 3.27 41.36
N CYS A 316 2.90 3.75 42.53
CA CYS A 316 1.88 3.14 43.38
C CYS A 316 2.08 1.62 43.56
N SER A 317 3.28 1.25 44.03
CA SER A 317 3.68 -0.16 44.22
C SER A 317 3.57 -1.01 42.94
N ALA A 318 3.95 -0.45 41.79
CA ALA A 318 3.91 -1.08 40.47
C ALA A 318 2.51 -1.42 39.92
N ARG A 319 1.46 -0.79 40.46
CA ARG A 319 0.07 -0.89 39.95
C ARG A 319 -0.30 0.24 38.99
N ALA A 320 0.60 1.21 38.85
CA ALA A 320 0.42 2.41 38.05
C ALA A 320 1.73 2.76 37.33
N LYS A 321 1.65 3.71 36.40
CA LYS A 321 2.77 4.18 35.58
C LYS A 321 2.91 5.68 35.67
N CYS A 322 4.14 6.15 35.68
CA CYS A 322 4.49 7.57 35.60
C CYS A 322 4.35 8.05 34.17
N VAL A 323 3.29 8.79 33.91
CA VAL A 323 2.98 9.33 32.58
C VAL A 323 3.27 10.83 32.59
N PRO A 324 3.97 11.38 31.57
CA PRO A 324 4.16 12.82 31.46
C PRO A 324 2.83 13.55 31.50
N SER A 325 2.71 14.61 32.30
CA SER A 325 1.45 15.35 32.46
C SER A 325 0.92 15.87 31.12
N ALA A 326 1.81 16.29 30.21
CA ALA A 326 1.46 16.70 28.85
C ALA A 326 0.78 15.63 27.97
N ALA A 327 0.80 14.35 28.38
CA ALA A 327 0.11 13.25 27.70
C ALA A 327 -1.17 12.82 28.46
N ILE A 328 -1.58 13.57 29.48
CA ILE A 328 -2.77 13.31 30.28
C ILE A 328 -3.78 14.41 29.94
N PRO A 329 -5.04 14.06 29.60
CA PRO A 329 -6.07 15.08 29.39
C PRO A 329 -6.26 15.96 30.63
N ASP A 330 -6.36 17.29 30.47
CA ASP A 330 -6.49 18.27 31.56
C ASP A 330 -7.55 17.87 32.60
N ALA A 331 -8.68 17.30 32.15
CA ALA A 331 -9.79 16.88 33.02
C ALA A 331 -9.45 15.69 33.94
N GLN A 332 -8.37 14.96 33.67
CA GLN A 332 -7.94 13.82 34.47
C GLN A 332 -6.80 14.18 35.43
N GLU A 333 -6.01 15.23 35.14
CA GLU A 333 -4.85 15.62 35.95
C GLU A 333 -5.20 15.86 37.43
N GLU A 334 -6.35 16.47 37.71
CA GLU A 334 -6.77 16.79 39.08
C GLU A 334 -7.09 15.56 39.95
N ASN A 335 -7.26 14.38 39.34
CA ASN A 335 -7.56 13.12 40.02
C ASN A 335 -6.31 12.23 40.17
N LEU A 336 -5.13 12.76 39.83
CA LEU A 336 -3.88 12.03 39.80
C LEU A 336 -2.84 12.74 40.66
N GLU A 337 -2.08 11.96 41.43
CA GLU A 337 -0.97 12.44 42.22
C GLU A 337 0.37 12.08 41.56
N GLN A 338 1.42 12.83 41.90
CA GLN A 338 2.78 12.51 41.46
C GLN A 338 3.29 11.17 42.06
N ASP A 339 2.90 10.83 43.29
CA ASP A 339 3.42 9.68 44.05
C ASP A 339 4.96 9.58 43.99
N SER A 340 5.49 8.52 43.38
CA SER A 340 6.91 8.21 43.24
C SER A 340 7.49 8.63 41.88
N CYS A 341 6.70 9.33 41.07
CA CYS A 341 7.08 9.79 39.74
C CYS A 341 7.98 11.03 39.77
N MET A 342 8.69 11.26 38.66
CA MET A 342 9.54 12.44 38.53
C MET A 342 8.68 13.71 38.41
N THR A 343 9.32 14.88 38.54
CA THR A 343 8.64 16.16 38.31
C THR A 343 8.10 16.22 36.88
N ALA A 344 6.87 16.72 36.72
CA ALA A 344 6.09 16.75 35.47
C ALA A 344 5.55 15.39 34.98
N GLU A 345 5.50 14.39 35.85
CA GLU A 345 4.80 13.13 35.62
C GLU A 345 3.74 12.92 36.71
N LEU A 346 2.63 12.29 36.32
CA LEU A 346 1.58 11.87 37.26
C LEU A 346 1.47 10.34 37.26
N CYS A 347 1.10 9.78 38.41
CA CYS A 347 0.97 8.36 38.61
C CYS A 347 -0.41 7.88 38.13
N VAL A 348 -0.45 7.30 36.92
CA VAL A 348 -1.69 6.87 36.28
C VAL A 348 -1.89 5.36 36.48
N PRO A 349 -3.01 4.91 37.09
CA PRO A 349 -3.31 3.49 37.22
C PRO A 349 -3.30 2.76 35.87
N THR A 350 -2.68 1.58 35.83
CA THR A 350 -2.61 0.76 34.59
C THR A 350 -4.00 0.41 34.05
N GLN A 351 -5.01 0.31 34.93
CA GLN A 351 -6.40 0.10 34.53
C GLN A 351 -6.94 1.21 33.62
N ILE A 352 -6.56 2.46 33.87
CA ILE A 352 -6.95 3.61 33.05
C ILE A 352 -6.15 3.60 31.74
N LEU A 353 -4.84 3.34 31.81
CA LEU A 353 -3.97 3.35 30.62
C LEU A 353 -4.31 2.26 29.60
N ASN A 354 -4.85 1.14 30.04
CA ASN A 354 -5.24 0.03 29.16
C ASN A 354 -6.66 0.18 28.59
N ASP A 355 -7.37 1.27 28.91
CA ASP A 355 -8.81 1.43 28.60
C ASP A 355 -9.62 0.17 28.97
N GLY A 356 -9.28 -0.43 30.12
CA GLY A 356 -9.89 -1.68 30.55
C GLY A 356 -11.30 -1.47 31.10
N PRO A 357 -12.19 -2.49 31.03
CA PRO A 357 -13.51 -2.38 31.63
C PRO A 357 -13.40 -2.11 33.14
N PHE A 358 -14.17 -1.15 33.63
CA PHE A 358 -14.25 -0.83 35.06
C PHE A 358 -15.33 -1.71 35.73
N PRO A 359 -14.98 -2.63 36.66
CA PRO A 359 -15.98 -3.46 37.32
C PRO A 359 -16.96 -2.59 38.12
N THR A 360 -18.25 -2.90 38.04
CA THR A 360 -19.26 -2.22 38.86
C THR A 360 -19.17 -2.64 40.31
N CYS A 361 -19.56 -1.76 41.22
CA CYS A 361 -19.53 -2.01 42.65
C CYS A 361 -20.74 -1.47 43.38
N ASN A 362 -20.99 -2.06 44.55
CA ASN A 362 -21.92 -1.55 45.55
C ASN A 362 -21.17 -1.37 46.86
N ALA A 363 -21.38 -0.23 47.51
CA ALA A 363 -20.71 0.12 48.74
C ALA A 363 -21.66 0.83 49.70
N ASN A 364 -21.29 0.76 50.98
CA ASN A 364 -21.95 1.48 52.06
C ASN A 364 -20.92 2.36 52.76
N SER A 365 -21.23 3.64 52.88
CA SER A 365 -20.43 4.62 53.61
C SER A 365 -21.29 5.31 54.66
N ILE A 366 -20.68 5.73 55.77
CA ILE A 366 -21.36 6.48 56.83
C ILE A 366 -21.89 7.81 56.28
N ILE A 367 -21.18 8.43 55.32
CA ILE A 367 -21.51 9.75 54.78
C ILE A 367 -22.46 9.64 53.58
N LEU A 368 -22.19 8.71 52.65
CA LEU A 368 -22.94 8.60 51.39
C LEU A 368 -24.11 7.61 51.44
N GLY A 369 -24.25 6.85 52.52
CA GLY A 369 -25.21 5.74 52.59
C GLY A 369 -24.84 4.61 51.63
N SER A 370 -25.86 3.91 51.12
CA SER A 370 -25.71 2.88 50.09
C SER A 370 -25.62 3.50 48.71
N TYR A 371 -24.59 3.16 47.95
CA TYR A 371 -24.39 3.67 46.59
C TYR A 371 -23.81 2.61 45.65
N ALA A 372 -24.08 2.81 44.36
CA ALA A 372 -23.51 2.03 43.27
C ALA A 372 -22.45 2.85 42.53
N GLY A 373 -21.46 2.17 41.95
CA GLY A 373 -20.32 2.82 41.33
C GLY A 373 -19.45 1.90 40.51
N VAL A 374 -18.20 2.30 40.33
CA VAL A 374 -17.15 1.54 39.63
C VAL A 374 -15.93 1.36 40.54
N CYS A 375 -15.26 0.22 40.38
CA CYS A 375 -14.03 -0.10 41.09
C CYS A 375 -12.85 0.60 40.43
N LEU A 376 -12.37 1.67 41.05
CA LEU A 376 -11.18 2.40 40.64
C LEU A 376 -10.02 2.10 41.59
N SER A 377 -8.80 2.17 41.08
CA SER A 377 -7.59 1.97 41.88
C SER A 377 -7.52 2.98 43.02
N ASP A 378 -7.07 2.54 44.20
CA ASP A 378 -6.77 3.43 45.33
C ASP A 378 -5.51 4.29 45.11
N CYS A 379 -4.84 4.13 43.95
CA CYS A 379 -3.78 5.01 43.47
C CYS A 379 -4.27 6.35 42.92
N LEU A 380 -5.58 6.51 42.70
CA LEU A 380 -6.17 7.80 42.32
C LEU A 380 -6.31 8.71 43.53
N ASP A 381 -6.16 10.01 43.30
CA ASP A 381 -6.53 11.01 44.29
C ASP A 381 -8.05 11.24 44.24
N PHE A 382 -8.73 10.83 45.30
CA PHE A 382 -10.16 11.08 45.48
C PHE A 382 -10.41 12.34 46.33
N GLY A 383 -9.37 13.12 46.60
CA GLY A 383 -9.35 14.26 47.50
C GLY A 383 -9.96 13.93 48.86
N ILE A 384 -10.67 14.91 49.43
CA ILE A 384 -11.42 14.73 50.68
C ILE A 384 -12.55 13.70 50.55
N GLN A 385 -13.03 13.43 49.33
CA GLN A 385 -14.07 12.42 49.12
C GLN A 385 -13.54 11.01 49.37
N GLY A 386 -12.24 10.79 49.18
CA GLY A 386 -11.58 9.50 49.40
C GLY A 386 -11.76 8.92 50.80
N ILE A 387 -12.03 9.77 51.81
CA ILE A 387 -12.34 9.36 53.18
C ILE A 387 -13.75 8.77 53.28
N ALA A 388 -14.68 9.28 52.47
CA ALA A 388 -16.07 8.81 52.41
C ALA A 388 -16.24 7.58 51.53
N LEU A 389 -15.30 7.27 50.64
CA LEU A 389 -15.39 6.12 49.75
C LEU A 389 -15.04 4.82 50.47
N SER A 390 -15.97 3.86 50.44
CA SER A 390 -15.75 2.51 50.90
C SER A 390 -15.26 1.62 49.75
N ARG A 391 -14.50 0.57 50.06
CA ARG A 391 -14.12 -0.46 49.06
C ARG A 391 -15.34 -1.16 48.48
N GLY A 392 -16.40 -1.34 49.26
CA GLY A 392 -17.54 -2.18 48.87
C GLY A 392 -17.11 -3.60 48.52
N ASN A 393 -17.64 -4.11 47.41
CA ASN A 393 -17.28 -5.41 46.81
C ASN A 393 -16.08 -5.34 45.84
N CYS A 394 -15.36 -4.22 45.76
CA CYS A 394 -14.16 -4.13 44.94
C CYS A 394 -13.02 -5.01 45.45
N ALA A 395 -12.12 -5.39 44.54
CA ALA A 395 -10.89 -6.10 44.87
C ALA A 395 -10.02 -5.33 45.87
N ALA A 396 -9.03 -6.02 46.45
CA ALA A 396 -8.04 -5.34 47.27
C ALA A 396 -7.34 -4.25 46.45
N ASN A 397 -7.13 -3.08 47.07
CA ASN A 397 -6.51 -1.89 46.47
C ASN A 397 -7.37 -1.10 45.47
N ASN A 398 -8.69 -1.30 45.52
CA ASN A 398 -9.63 -0.48 44.79
C ASN A 398 -10.62 0.17 45.76
N LYS A 399 -11.17 1.31 45.38
CA LYS A 399 -12.30 1.95 46.05
C LYS A 399 -13.51 1.93 45.13
N CYS A 400 -14.70 1.85 45.72
CA CYS A 400 -15.94 1.99 44.98
C CYS A 400 -16.23 3.49 44.82
N ALA A 401 -15.99 4.01 43.62
CA ALA A 401 -16.26 5.41 43.26
C ALA A 401 -17.70 5.53 42.72
N PRO A 402 -18.58 6.34 43.33
CA PRO A 402 -19.96 6.48 42.88
C PRO A 402 -20.02 7.10 41.48
N CYS A 403 -20.96 6.65 40.66
CA CYS A 403 -21.20 7.27 39.34
C CYS A 403 -22.05 8.54 39.42
N VAL A 404 -22.87 8.66 40.47
CA VAL A 404 -23.75 9.80 40.69
C VAL A 404 -23.61 10.26 42.13
N GLN A 405 -23.43 11.56 42.33
CA GLN A 405 -23.42 12.20 43.64
C GLN A 405 -24.40 13.36 43.63
N ASN A 406 -25.35 13.38 44.57
CA ASN A 406 -26.41 14.40 44.64
C ASN A 406 -27.19 14.59 43.32
N GLY A 407 -27.39 13.48 42.58
CA GLY A 407 -28.11 13.49 41.30
C GLY A 407 -27.30 14.01 40.10
N GLN A 408 -26.01 14.29 40.27
CA GLN A 408 -25.11 14.69 39.18
C GLN A 408 -24.08 13.60 38.88
N PRO A 409 -23.70 13.38 37.61
CA PRO A 409 -22.58 12.50 37.26
C PRO A 409 -21.29 12.96 37.94
N THR A 410 -20.50 12.02 38.42
CA THR A 410 -19.22 12.31 39.08
C THR A 410 -18.06 12.44 38.11
N GLY A 411 -18.24 12.04 36.84
CA GLY A 411 -17.16 11.95 35.85
C GLY A 411 -16.19 10.78 36.08
N ALA A 412 -16.50 9.88 37.02
CA ALA A 412 -15.66 8.71 37.28
C ALA A 412 -15.51 7.83 36.01
N PRO A 413 -14.29 7.44 35.61
CA PRO A 413 -14.06 6.60 34.44
C PRO A 413 -14.89 5.31 34.46
N GLY A 414 -15.55 4.97 33.35
CA GLY A 414 -16.40 3.79 33.23
C GLY A 414 -17.84 3.94 33.75
N CYS A 415 -18.20 5.09 34.30
CA CYS A 415 -19.59 5.41 34.58
C CYS A 415 -20.34 5.82 33.30
N PRO A 416 -21.64 5.50 33.20
CA PRO A 416 -22.46 6.00 32.09
C PRO A 416 -22.51 7.54 32.12
N PRO A 417 -22.58 8.19 30.94
CA PRO A 417 -22.62 9.64 30.83
C PRO A 417 -23.88 10.27 31.43
#